data_AF-A0A973TPE8-F1
#
_entry.id   AF-A0A973TPE8-F1
#
_cell.length_a   1.000
_cell.length_b   1.000
_cell.length_c   1.000
_cell.angle_alpha   90.00
_cell.angle_beta   90.00
_cell.angle_gamma   90.00
#
_symmetry.space_group_name_H-M   'P 1'
#
loop_
_entity.id
_entity.type
_entity.pdbx_description
1 polymer ?
#
loop_
_entity_poly.entity_id
_entity_poly.type
_entity_poly.pdbx_seq_one_letter_code
_entity_poly.pdbx_strand_id
1 'polypeptide(L)' 'MSDVSLEAARRRTFAIVSHPDAGKTTLTEKLLLFGGAIQMAGSVKG' A
#
# COMPACT_ATOMS: atom_id res chain seq x y z
N MET A 1 0.49 -21.73 19.58
CA MET A 1 0.70 -20.27 19.50
C MET A 1 1.49 -20.01 18.24
N SER A 2 1.02 -19.17 17.33
CA SER A 2 1.82 -18.80 16.16
C SER A 2 3.10 -18.12 16.62
N ASP A 3 4.22 -18.44 15.97
CA ASP A 3 5.50 -17.83 16.29
C ASP A 3 5.44 -16.33 15.93
N VAL A 4 5.59 -15.47 16.95
CA VAL A 4 5.60 -14.01 16.79
C VAL A 4 6.63 -13.57 15.74
N SER A 5 7.75 -14.29 15.66
CA SER A 5 8.84 -14.01 14.71
C SER A 5 8.40 -14.27 13.27
N LEU A 6 7.63 -15.34 13.04
CA LEU A 6 7.10 -15.69 11.71
C LEU A 6 6.12 -14.63 11.22
N GLU A 7 5.24 -14.15 12.10
CA GLU A 7 4.28 -13.10 11.77
C GLU A 7 4.96 -11.75 11.54
N ALA A 8 5.98 -11.40 12.34
CA ALA A 8 6.77 -10.19 12.13
C ALA A 8 7.47 -10.20 10.76
N ALA A 9 8.05 -11.33 10.35
CA ALA A 9 8.78 -11.46 9.09
C ALA A 9 7.91 -11.24 7.83
N ARG A 10 6.59 -11.47 7.91
CA ARG A 10 5.64 -11.29 6.80
C ARG A 10 5.27 -9.82 6.52
N ARG A 11 5.44 -8.92 7.49
CA ARG A 11 4.99 -7.52 7.40
C ARG A 11 5.93 -6.69 6.52
N ARG A 12 5.36 -5.78 5.73
CA ARG A 12 6.09 -4.79 4.92
C ARG A 12 5.43 -3.42 5.10
N THR A 13 6.05 -2.57 5.91
CA THR A 13 5.57 -1.19 6.19
C THR A 13 6.48 -0.21 5.47
N PHE A 14 5.90 0.66 4.64
CA PHE A 14 6.65 1.63 3.85
C PHE A 14 5.81 2.88 3.55
N ALA A 15 6.45 3.92 3.05
CA ALA A 15 5.81 5.15 2.58
C ALA A 15 6.35 5.54 1.19
N ILE A 16 5.55 6.29 0.43
CA ILE A 16 5.96 6.88 -0.86
C ILE A 16 6.17 8.37 -0.65
N VAL A 17 7.39 8.86 -0.91
CA VAL A 17 7.76 10.28 -0.85
C VAL A 17 8.14 10.73 -2.24
N SER A 18 7.58 11.84 -2.71
CA SER A 18 7.85 12.37 -4.04
C SER A 18 7.62 13.88 -4.11
N HIS A 19 8.11 14.50 -5.17
CA HIS A 19 7.76 15.87 -5.53
C HIS A 19 6.26 15.98 -5.88
N PRO A 20 5.63 17.18 -5.78
CA PRO A 20 4.31 17.43 -6.35
C PRO A 20 4.19 16.92 -7.79
N ASP A 21 3.02 16.37 -8.13
CA ASP A 21 2.66 15.86 -9.46
C ASP A 21 3.49 14.69 -10.01
N ALA A 22 4.41 14.10 -9.22
CA ALA A 22 5.19 12.92 -9.61
C ALA A 22 4.37 11.60 -9.70
N GLY A 23 3.06 11.65 -9.47
CA GLY A 23 2.17 10.50 -9.61
C GLY A 23 2.10 9.57 -8.39
N LYS A 24 2.46 10.03 -7.18
CA LYS A 24 2.32 9.25 -5.93
C LYS A 24 0.94 8.61 -5.79
N THR A 25 -0.12 9.39 -5.99
CA THR A 25 -1.52 8.96 -5.89
C THR A 25 -1.83 7.82 -6.88
N THR A 26 -1.43 7.97 -8.14
CA THR A 26 -1.61 6.94 -9.18
C THR A 26 -0.86 5.64 -8.86
N LEU A 27 0.35 5.73 -8.31
CA LEU A 27 1.11 4.55 -7.90
C LEU A 27 0.44 3.84 -6.71
N THR A 28 -0.06 4.60 -5.73
CA THR A 28 -0.80 4.06 -4.59
C THR A 28 -2.07 3.30 -5.02
N GLU A 29 -2.85 3.84 -5.96
CA GLU A 29 -4.05 3.16 -6.50
C GLU A 29 -3.71 1.80 -7.10
N LYS A 30 -2.66 1.73 -7.92
CA LYS A 30 -2.25 0.48 -8.56
C LYS A 30 -1.80 -0.56 -7.54
N LEU A 31 -1.03 -0.17 -6.53
CA LEU A 31 -0.59 -1.07 -5.46
C LEU A 31 -1.78 -1.65 -4.68
N LEU A 32 -2.77 -0.80 -4.36
CA LEU A 32 -3.99 -1.25 -3.68
C LEU A 32 -4.82 -2.21 -4.56
N LEU A 33 -4.92 -1.94 -5.87
CA LEU A 33 -5.59 -2.83 -6.81
C LEU A 33 -4.91 -4.21 -6.87
N PHE A 34 -3.58 -4.25 -6.99
CA PHE A 34 -2.81 -5.50 -6.99
C PHE A 34 -2.91 -6.26 -5.66
N GLY A 35 -3.08 -5.54 -4.55
CA GLY A 35 -3.34 -6.13 -3.22
C GLY A 35 -4.79 -6.56 -2.99
N GLY A 36 -5.68 -6.42 -3.96
CA GLY A 36 -7.11 -6.74 -3.83
C GLY A 36 -7.92 -5.73 -2.99
N ALA A 37 -7.32 -4.59 -2.62
CA ALA A 37 -7.94 -3.54 -1.81
C ALA A 37 -8.72 -2.54 -2.69
N ILE A 38 -9.69 -3.04 -3.48
CA ILE A 38 -10.40 -2.29 -4.53
C ILE A 38 -11.09 -1.03 -3.99
N GLN A 39 -11.79 -1.11 -2.86
CA GLN A 39 -12.49 0.04 -2.27
C GLN A 39 -11.53 1.15 -1.83
N MET A 40 -10.38 0.77 -1.26
CA MET A 40 -9.32 1.72 -0.87
C MET A 40 -8.64 2.31 -2.11
N ALA A 41 -8.46 1.54 -3.18
CA ALA A 41 -7.93 2.06 -4.43
C ALA A 41 -8.86 3.14 -5.04
N GLY A 42 -10.18 2.96 -4.96
CA GLY A 42 -11.15 3.91 -5.50
C GLY A 42 -11.26 5.22 -4.73
N SER A 43 -10.94 5.24 -3.43
CA SER A 43 -11.03 6.45 -2.58
C SER A 43 -9.80 7.34 -2.62
N VAL A 44 -8.66 6.85 -3.13
CA VAL A 44 -7.39 7.60 -3.19
C VAL A 44 -7.43 8.76 -4.19
N LYS A 45 -8.40 8.76 -5.10
CA LYS A 45 -8.67 9.84 -6.08
C LYS A 45 -9.65 10.90 -5.58
N GLY A 46 -10.27 10.69 -4.41
CA GLY A 46 -11.23 11.61 -3.78
C GLY A 46 -10.59 12.67 -2.90
#